data_AF-A0A377HFP0-F1
#
_entry.id   AF-A0A377HFP0-F1
#
_cell.length_a   1.000
_cell.length_b   1.000
_cell.length_c   1.000
_cell.angle_alpha   90.00
_cell.angle_beta   90.00
_cell.angle_gamma   90.00
#
_symmetry.space_group_name_H-M   'P 1'
#
loop_
_entity.id
_entity.type
_entity.pdbx_description
1 polymer ?
#
loop_
_entity_poly.entity_id
_entity_poly.type
_entity_poly.pdbx_seq_one_letter_code
_entity_poly.pdbx_strand_id
1 'polypeptide(L)'
;MQELESEKRVVNIDDESQTRGHSSGTWLIAPEGDWTLCLNVTPTSIECQVANACLSPKGEFEYLQIDAPTPQALLSEIEKCWHRHRKLWPGRTINLALAIHGQVDPVTGVSQTMPQAPWTTPVEVKYLLEEKLGIRVMVDNDCVMLALRRNGKIIRRNGISA
;
A
#
# COMPACT_ATOMS: atom_id res chain seq x y z
N MET A 1 -25.41 7.63 2.73
CA MET A 1 -24.75 6.83 3.78
C MET A 1 -25.34 5.42 3.78
N GLN A 2 -25.14 4.63 2.72
CA GLN A 2 -25.72 3.28 2.63
C GLN A 2 -24.96 2.34 1.65
N GLU A 3 -23.73 2.68 1.27
CA GLU A 3 -22.91 1.83 0.39
C GLU A 3 -21.86 1.01 1.16
N LEU A 4 -21.36 1.51 2.30
CA LEU A 4 -20.21 0.92 3.02
C LEU A 4 -20.55 -0.32 3.86
N GLU A 5 -21.81 -0.52 4.23
CA GLU A 5 -22.26 -1.71 4.99
C GLU A 5 -22.37 -2.94 4.08
N SER A 6 -22.60 -2.74 2.77
CA SER A 6 -22.75 -3.83 1.80
C SER A 6 -21.45 -4.59 1.53
N GLU A 7 -20.30 -4.00 1.85
CA GLU A 7 -18.97 -4.56 1.55
C GLU A 7 -18.33 -5.35 2.71
N LYS A 8 -18.98 -5.48 3.89
CA LYS A 8 -18.43 -6.16 5.09
C LYS A 8 -17.05 -5.62 5.57
N ARG A 9 -16.75 -4.34 5.35
CA ARG A 9 -15.43 -3.74 5.64
C ARG A 9 -15.30 -3.10 7.04
N VAL A 10 -16.38 -3.10 7.82
CA VAL A 10 -16.45 -2.43 9.13
C VAL A 10 -17.28 -3.29 10.08
N VAL A 11 -16.83 -3.44 11.33
CA VAL A 11 -17.59 -4.10 12.40
C VAL A 11 -17.97 -3.02 13.41
N ASN A 12 -19.26 -2.85 13.67
CA ASN A 12 -19.74 -2.05 14.79
C ASN A 12 -19.62 -2.89 16.07
N ILE A 13 -18.91 -2.38 17.08
CA ILE A 13 -18.91 -2.97 18.41
C ILE A 13 -19.68 -2.00 19.29
N ASP A 14 -20.92 -2.37 19.63
CA ASP A 14 -21.67 -1.67 20.67
C ASP A 14 -21.01 -2.02 22.02
N ASP A 15 -20.25 -1.08 22.56
CA ASP A 15 -19.81 -1.15 23.95
C ASP A 15 -21.02 -0.78 24.83
N GLU A 16 -21.64 -1.78 25.48
CA GLU A 16 -22.84 -1.65 26.33
C GLU A 16 -22.61 -0.83 27.63
N SER A 17 -21.57 0.00 27.70
CA SER A 17 -21.25 0.75 28.91
C SER A 17 -20.88 2.20 28.65
N GLN A 18 -21.84 3.03 28.21
CA GLN A 18 -21.75 4.47 28.45
C GLN A 18 -23.09 5.21 28.37
N THR A 19 -23.53 5.68 29.55
CA THR A 19 -24.65 6.58 29.81
C THR A 19 -24.62 7.86 28.97
N ARG A 20 -25.74 8.15 28.29
CA ARG A 20 -26.25 9.45 27.79
C ARG A 20 -25.20 10.51 27.43
N GLY A 21 -24.85 10.56 26.14
CA GLY A 21 -24.27 11.74 25.50
C GLY A 21 -23.70 11.41 24.13
N HIS A 22 -24.45 11.67 23.06
CA HIS A 22 -24.05 11.62 21.64
C HIS A 22 -22.96 10.60 21.27
N SER A 23 -23.38 9.38 20.94
CA SER A 23 -22.56 8.28 20.43
C SER A 23 -21.90 8.62 19.09
N SER A 24 -20.68 9.16 19.14
CA SER A 24 -19.73 8.99 18.04
C SER A 24 -19.16 7.58 18.12
N GLY A 25 -19.82 6.63 17.44
CA GLY A 25 -19.36 5.25 17.35
C GLY A 25 -17.90 5.19 16.86
N THR A 26 -17.10 4.36 17.53
CA THR A 26 -15.72 4.10 17.11
C THR A 26 -15.76 3.12 15.93
N TRP A 27 -15.54 3.63 14.72
CA TRP A 27 -15.47 2.79 13.51
C TRP A 27 -14.15 2.05 13.47
N LEU A 28 -14.17 0.75 13.77
CA LEU A 28 -13.01 -0.13 13.61
C LEU A 28 -13.04 -0.76 12.20
N ILE A 29 -11.97 -0.57 11.44
CA ILE A 29 -11.76 -1.27 10.17
C ILE A 29 -11.81 -2.77 10.47
N ALA A 30 -12.64 -3.52 9.73
CA ALA A 30 -12.79 -4.95 9.96
C ALA A 30 -11.40 -5.63 9.92
N PRO A 31 -10.98 -6.32 10.99
CA PRO A 31 -9.66 -6.97 11.05
C PRO A 31 -9.51 -8.12 10.05
N GLU A 32 -10.62 -8.55 9.45
CA GLU A 32 -10.77 -9.63 8.45
C GLU A 32 -10.40 -9.20 7.01
N GLY A 33 -10.11 -7.92 6.75
CA GLY A 33 -9.88 -7.40 5.40
C GLY A 33 -8.55 -7.81 4.75
N ASP A 34 -8.43 -7.52 3.46
CA ASP A 34 -7.22 -7.77 2.68
C ASP A 34 -5.97 -7.15 3.30
N TRP A 35 -4.84 -7.85 3.15
CA TRP A 35 -3.55 -7.34 3.57
C TRP A 35 -2.93 -6.51 2.46
N THR A 36 -1.96 -5.67 2.83
CA THR A 36 -1.24 -4.82 1.89
C THR A 36 0.25 -4.98 2.11
N LEU A 37 0.99 -5.25 1.04
CA LEU A 37 2.44 -5.12 1.02
C LEU A 37 2.79 -3.69 0.62
N CYS A 38 3.39 -2.99 1.57
CA CYS A 38 3.83 -1.63 1.43
C CYS A 38 5.27 -1.61 0.89
N LEU A 39 5.50 -1.08 -0.31
CA LEU A 39 6.84 -0.85 -0.86
C LEU A 39 7.19 0.64 -0.94
N ASN A 40 8.42 0.98 -0.56
CA ASN A 40 9.07 2.23 -0.97
C ASN A 40 10.18 1.90 -1.97
N VAL A 41 10.07 2.46 -3.17
CA VAL A 41 10.79 1.98 -4.35
C VAL A 41 11.63 3.08 -4.97
N THR A 42 12.92 2.77 -5.13
CA THR A 42 13.85 3.49 -6.00
C THR A 42 14.43 2.51 -7.03
N PRO A 43 15.12 2.99 -8.09
CA PRO A 43 15.83 2.11 -9.02
C PRO A 43 16.91 1.23 -8.38
N THR A 44 17.35 1.61 -7.18
CA THR A 44 18.50 1.00 -6.49
C THR A 44 18.10 0.27 -5.21
N SER A 45 16.86 0.42 -4.75
CA SER A 45 16.40 -0.23 -3.53
C SER A 45 14.89 -0.42 -3.47
N ILE A 46 14.46 -1.45 -2.74
CA ILE A 46 13.07 -1.67 -2.33
C ILE A 46 13.06 -1.88 -0.83
N GLU A 47 12.36 -1.01 -0.12
CA GLU A 47 12.00 -1.19 1.28
C GLU A 47 10.59 -1.76 1.37
N CYS A 48 10.34 -2.74 2.21
CA CYS A 48 9.03 -3.37 2.28
C CYS A 48 8.58 -3.81 3.67
N GLN A 49 7.25 -3.77 3.86
CA GLN A 49 6.57 -4.19 5.09
C GLN A 49 5.15 -4.65 4.76
N VAL A 50 4.74 -5.82 5.25
CA VAL A 50 3.34 -6.25 5.16
C VAL A 50 2.55 -5.60 6.30
N ALA A 51 1.32 -5.19 6.01
CA ALA A 51 0.35 -4.74 6.98
C ALA A 51 -1.02 -5.39 6.76
N ASN A 52 -1.76 -5.64 7.84
CA ASN A 52 -3.14 -6.11 7.76
C ASN A 52 -4.12 -4.97 7.42
N ALA A 53 -5.42 -5.27 7.34
CA ALA A 53 -6.46 -4.27 7.05
C ALA A 53 -6.50 -3.09 8.03
N CYS A 54 -6.12 -3.31 9.30
CA CYS A 54 -6.00 -2.27 10.32
C CYS A 54 -4.68 -1.48 10.23
N LEU A 55 -3.88 -1.69 9.18
CA LEU A 55 -2.55 -1.10 8.98
C LEU A 55 -1.55 -1.45 10.08
N SER A 56 -1.76 -2.59 10.75
CA SER A 56 -0.83 -3.14 11.73
C SER A 56 0.22 -3.99 10.99
N PRO A 57 1.53 -3.77 11.27
CA PRO A 57 2.60 -4.48 10.59
C PRO A 57 2.52 -5.99 10.88
N LYS A 58 2.86 -6.79 9.88
CA LYS A 58 2.98 -8.25 9.92
C LYS A 58 4.33 -8.65 9.36
N GLY A 59 5.05 -9.50 10.08
CA GLY A 59 6.42 -9.84 9.74
C GLY A 59 7.40 -8.67 9.93
N GLU A 60 8.64 -8.92 9.57
CA GLU A 60 9.73 -7.95 9.69
C GLU A 60 9.71 -6.93 8.56
N PHE A 61 10.31 -5.78 8.82
CA PHE A 61 10.68 -4.83 7.79
C PHE A 61 11.89 -5.36 7.01
N GLU A 62 11.85 -5.25 5.69
CA GLU A 62 12.94 -5.70 4.83
C GLU A 62 13.47 -4.55 3.96
N TYR A 63 14.78 -4.59 3.72
CA TYR A 63 15.48 -3.72 2.76
C TYR A 63 16.14 -4.61 1.71
N LEU A 64 15.90 -4.31 0.43
CA LEU A 64 16.46 -5.01 -0.71
C LEU A 64 17.27 -4.01 -1.54
N GLN A 65 18.56 -4.28 -1.70
CA GLN A 65 19.37 -3.61 -2.71
C GLN A 65 18.99 -4.20 -4.07
N ILE A 66 18.66 -3.35 -5.04
CA ILE A 66 18.40 -3.76 -6.43
C ILE A 66 19.25 -2.93 -7.39
N ASP A 67 19.34 -3.40 -8.63
CA ASP A 67 19.83 -2.61 -9.76
C ASP A 67 18.80 -2.81 -10.88
N ALA A 68 17.89 -1.86 -10.99
CA ALA A 68 17.01 -1.79 -12.14
C ALA A 68 17.69 -0.86 -13.15
N PRO A 69 18.17 -1.36 -14.31
CA PRO A 69 18.67 -0.55 -15.42
C PRO A 69 17.58 -0.20 -16.46
N THR A 70 16.39 -0.79 -16.34
CA THR A 70 15.22 -0.52 -17.19
C THR A 70 13.92 -0.48 -16.37
N PRO A 71 12.85 0.16 -16.87
CA PRO A 71 11.51 0.06 -16.27
C PRO A 71 11.05 -1.37 -16.02
N GLN A 72 11.29 -2.27 -16.97
CA GLN A 72 10.89 -3.67 -16.88
C GLN A 72 11.67 -4.42 -15.80
N ALA A 73 12.94 -4.08 -15.59
CA ALA A 73 13.73 -4.61 -14.47
C ALA A 73 13.13 -4.18 -13.13
N LEU A 74 12.74 -2.90 -12.99
CA LEU A 74 12.10 -2.41 -11.77
C LEU A 74 10.79 -3.15 -11.47
N LEU A 75 9.92 -3.29 -12.47
CA LEU A 75 8.65 -4.02 -12.34
C LEU A 75 8.89 -5.49 -11.96
N SER A 76 9.93 -6.11 -12.51
CA SER A 76 10.30 -7.49 -12.19
C SER A 76 10.78 -7.64 -10.74
N GLU A 77 11.53 -6.68 -10.21
CA GLU A 77 11.95 -6.70 -8.80
C GLU A 77 10.77 -6.48 -7.83
N ILE A 78 9.83 -5.59 -8.18
CA ILE A 78 8.59 -5.40 -7.41
C ILE A 78 7.77 -6.70 -7.39
N GLU A 79 7.60 -7.35 -8.54
CA GLU A 79 6.90 -8.62 -8.66
C GLU A 79 7.56 -9.73 -7.82
N LYS A 80 8.88 -9.89 -7.92
CA LYS A 80 9.62 -10.88 -7.13
C LYS A 80 9.41 -10.65 -5.63
N CYS A 81 9.46 -9.38 -5.21
CA CYS A 81 9.20 -8.98 -3.83
C CYS A 81 7.79 -9.37 -3.38
N TRP A 82 6.77 -9.13 -4.22
CA TRP A 82 5.40 -9.50 -3.92
C TRP A 82 5.20 -11.02 -3.84
N HIS A 83 5.67 -11.79 -4.83
CA HIS A 83 5.53 -13.26 -4.84
C HIS A 83 6.18 -13.90 -3.62
N ARG A 84 7.32 -13.38 -3.17
CA ARG A 84 8.00 -13.83 -1.95
C ARG A 84 7.09 -13.68 -0.72
N HIS A 85 6.46 -12.52 -0.55
CA HIS A 85 5.53 -12.29 0.57
C HIS A 85 4.25 -13.11 0.43
N ARG A 86 3.73 -13.28 -0.79
CA ARG A 86 2.54 -14.10 -1.06
C ARG A 86 2.76 -15.59 -0.73
N LYS A 87 3.99 -16.08 -0.86
CA LYS A 87 4.39 -17.44 -0.44
C LYS A 87 4.47 -17.60 1.08
N LEU A 88 4.91 -16.56 1.79
CA LEU A 88 5.00 -16.58 3.26
C LEU A 88 3.62 -16.60 3.94
N TRP A 89 2.59 -16.05 3.28
CA TRP A 89 1.24 -15.95 3.81
C TRP A 89 0.23 -16.62 2.87
N PRO A 90 0.24 -17.96 2.77
CA PRO A 90 -0.71 -18.69 1.93
C PRO A 90 -2.15 -18.45 2.42
N GLY A 91 -3.07 -18.22 1.49
CA GLY A 91 -4.49 -18.01 1.79
C GLY A 91 -4.88 -16.57 2.15
N ARG A 92 -3.93 -15.62 2.13
CA ARG A 92 -4.24 -14.19 2.25
C ARG A 92 -4.13 -13.49 0.90
N THR A 93 -5.10 -12.62 0.61
CA THR A 93 -4.97 -11.62 -0.44
C THR A 93 -4.03 -10.53 0.06
N ILE A 94 -2.97 -10.27 -0.70
CA ILE A 94 -2.00 -9.21 -0.41
C ILE A 94 -2.00 -8.26 -1.60
N ASN A 95 -2.58 -7.09 -1.42
CA ASN A 95 -2.54 -6.02 -2.41
C ASN A 95 -1.20 -5.26 -2.34
N LEU A 96 -0.90 -4.45 -3.33
CA LEU A 96 0.30 -3.61 -3.34
C LEU A 96 -0.05 -2.15 -3.08
N ALA A 97 0.75 -1.53 -2.22
CA ALA A 97 0.89 -0.09 -2.17
C ALA A 97 2.35 0.25 -2.50
N LEU A 98 2.57 1.28 -3.31
CA LEU A 98 3.87 1.67 -3.83
C LEU A 98 4.07 3.17 -3.59
N ALA A 99 5.09 3.51 -2.82
CA ALA A 99 5.67 4.83 -2.83
C ALA A 99 6.81 4.81 -3.85
N ILE A 100 6.72 5.64 -4.89
CA ILE A 100 7.73 5.74 -5.93
C ILE A 100 8.42 7.08 -5.78
N HIS A 101 9.76 7.05 -5.72
CA HIS A 101 10.55 8.26 -5.66
C HIS A 101 10.53 9.02 -7.00
N GLY A 102 10.17 10.30 -6.98
CA GLY A 102 9.99 11.09 -8.21
C GLY A 102 8.54 11.26 -8.65
N GLN A 103 8.27 12.04 -9.70
CA GLN A 103 6.93 12.51 -10.06
C GLN A 103 5.98 11.36 -10.48
N VAL A 104 4.82 11.27 -9.82
CA VAL A 104 3.77 10.29 -10.11
C VAL A 104 2.48 11.04 -10.43
N ASP A 105 1.79 10.61 -11.48
CA ASP A 105 0.41 11.04 -11.74
C ASP A 105 -0.53 10.33 -10.75
N PRO A 106 -1.22 11.07 -9.85
CA PRO A 106 -2.05 10.47 -8.81
C PRO A 106 -3.34 9.82 -9.34
N VAL A 107 -3.77 10.16 -10.56
CA VAL A 107 -4.98 9.60 -11.18
C VAL A 107 -4.64 8.29 -11.88
N THR A 108 -3.57 8.29 -12.68
CA THR A 108 -3.20 7.13 -13.52
C THR A 108 -2.22 6.18 -12.84
N GLY A 109 -1.45 6.65 -11.85
CA GLY A 109 -0.38 5.88 -11.21
C GLY A 109 0.87 5.73 -12.08
N VAL A 110 1.02 6.58 -13.11
CA VAL A 110 2.19 6.63 -13.99
C VAL A 110 3.34 7.32 -13.28
N SER A 111 4.50 6.67 -13.21
CA SER A 111 5.76 7.32 -12.83
C SER A 111 6.31 8.09 -14.02
N GLN A 112 6.26 9.42 -13.95
CA GLN A 112 6.68 10.32 -15.01
C GLN A 112 8.19 10.57 -14.98
N THR A 113 8.75 10.76 -13.78
CA THR A 113 10.19 10.93 -13.56
C THR A 113 10.62 10.21 -12.30
N MET A 114 11.84 9.66 -12.29
CA MET A 114 12.42 8.94 -11.17
C MET A 114 13.88 9.40 -10.98
N PRO A 115 14.19 10.24 -9.97
CA PRO A 115 15.47 10.98 -9.82
C PRO A 115 16.78 10.17 -9.74
N GLN A 116 16.74 8.84 -9.88
CA GLN A 116 17.91 7.96 -9.87
C GLN A 116 17.86 6.91 -10.98
N ALA A 117 16.85 6.99 -11.85
CA ALA A 117 16.66 6.00 -12.90
C ALA A 117 17.61 6.33 -14.05
N PRO A 118 18.33 5.34 -14.61
CA PRO A 118 19.06 5.51 -15.85
C PRO A 118 18.14 5.61 -17.09
N TRP A 119 16.81 5.63 -16.91
CA TRP A 119 15.82 5.86 -17.96
C TRP A 119 14.99 7.11 -17.70
N THR A 120 14.48 7.69 -18.79
CA THR A 120 13.58 8.85 -18.80
C THR A 120 12.17 8.51 -19.26
N THR A 121 11.94 7.27 -19.68
CA THR A 121 10.62 6.82 -20.15
C THR A 121 9.63 6.75 -19.00
N PRO A 122 8.45 7.37 -19.13
CA PRO A 122 7.36 7.19 -18.17
C PRO A 122 6.94 5.73 -18.07
N VAL A 123 6.52 5.30 -16.89
CA VAL A 123 6.18 3.91 -16.60
C VAL A 123 4.79 3.81 -16.02
N GLU A 124 3.91 3.05 -16.66
CA GLU A 124 2.54 2.78 -16.20
C GLU A 124 2.54 1.73 -15.07
N VAL A 125 3.22 2.02 -13.96
CA VAL A 125 3.53 1.05 -12.90
C VAL A 125 2.27 0.38 -12.35
N LYS A 126 1.22 1.17 -12.10
CA LYS A 126 -0.06 0.65 -11.64
C LYS A 126 -0.65 -0.38 -12.61
N TYR A 127 -0.91 0.05 -13.85
CA TYR A 127 -1.55 -0.79 -14.86
C TYR A 127 -0.78 -2.09 -15.09
N LEU A 128 0.54 -1.99 -15.31
CA LEU A 128 1.38 -3.14 -15.64
C LEU A 128 1.46 -4.16 -14.49
N LEU A 129 1.44 -3.71 -13.23
CA LEU A 129 1.44 -4.61 -12.08
C LEU A 129 0.06 -5.20 -11.80
N GLU A 130 -1.03 -4.44 -11.95
CA GLU A 130 -2.39 -4.96 -11.81
C GLU A 130 -2.68 -6.04 -12.85
N GLU A 131 -2.32 -5.79 -14.12
CA GLU A 131 -2.46 -6.76 -15.22
C GLU A 131 -1.67 -8.05 -14.95
N LYS A 132 -0.42 -7.91 -14.47
CA LYS A 132 0.48 -9.05 -14.27
C LYS A 132 0.17 -9.88 -13.03
N LEU A 133 -0.23 -9.22 -11.93
CA LEU A 133 -0.39 -9.87 -10.62
C LEU A 133 -1.85 -10.20 -10.28
N GLY A 134 -2.83 -9.59 -10.97
CA GLY A 134 -4.24 -9.80 -10.71
C GLY A 134 -4.69 -9.30 -9.32
N ILE A 135 -4.00 -8.29 -8.79
CA ILE A 135 -4.29 -7.67 -7.49
C ILE A 135 -4.50 -6.17 -7.65
N ARG A 136 -4.98 -5.53 -6.59
CA ARG A 136 -5.04 -4.07 -6.54
C ARG A 136 -3.66 -3.46 -6.29
N VAL A 137 -3.32 -2.41 -7.04
CA VAL A 137 -2.10 -1.63 -6.86
C VAL A 137 -2.45 -0.16 -6.60
N MET A 138 -1.90 0.40 -5.52
CA MET A 138 -1.97 1.82 -5.19
C MET A 138 -0.59 2.43 -5.38
N VAL A 139 -0.50 3.59 -6.02
CA VAL A 139 0.77 4.29 -6.27
C VAL A 139 0.65 5.72 -5.77
N ASP A 140 1.64 6.19 -5.01
CA ASP A 140 1.69 7.54 -4.47
C ASP A 140 3.11 8.14 -4.62
N ASN A 141 3.18 9.46 -4.66
CA ASN A 141 4.39 10.27 -4.77
C ASN A 141 4.98 10.52 -3.36
N ASP A 142 6.12 9.89 -3.04
CA ASP A 142 7.01 10.29 -1.94
C ASP A 142 6.44 10.70 -0.55
N CYS A 143 5.41 10.02 -0.02
CA CYS A 143 5.09 9.82 1.42
C CYS A 143 3.66 9.22 1.49
N VAL A 144 3.38 8.01 2.02
CA VAL A 144 3.17 7.70 3.45
C VAL A 144 3.32 6.19 3.73
N MET A 145 4.52 5.61 3.63
CA MET A 145 4.58 4.16 3.88
C MET A 145 5.67 3.62 4.78
N LEU A 146 6.34 4.50 5.53
CA LEU A 146 7.18 4.09 6.65
C LEU A 146 6.88 4.87 7.94
N ALA A 147 5.61 5.23 8.16
CA ALA A 147 5.13 5.66 9.49
C ALA A 147 4.95 4.47 10.47
N LEU A 148 5.34 3.26 10.06
CA LEU A 148 5.36 2.07 10.92
C LEU A 148 6.53 2.09 11.92
N ARG A 149 7.54 2.94 11.71
CA ARG A 149 8.81 2.89 12.44
C ARG A 149 8.77 3.45 13.87
N ARG A 150 7.76 4.21 14.29
CA ARG A 150 7.77 4.82 15.64
C ARG A 150 6.51 4.64 16.48
N ASN A 151 5.29 4.69 15.92
CA ASN A 151 4.05 4.76 16.73
C ASN A 151 2.88 3.91 16.20
N GLY A 152 3.08 2.97 15.26
CA GLY A 152 2.03 2.07 14.78
C GLY A 152 0.84 2.75 14.06
N LYS A 153 1.05 3.93 13.47
CA LYS A 153 0.01 4.67 12.73
C LYS A 153 0.48 5.02 11.32
N ILE A 154 -0.24 4.56 10.31
CA ILE A 154 -0.09 5.06 8.93
C ILE A 154 -0.85 6.38 8.84
N ILE A 155 -0.14 7.48 8.54
CA ILE A 155 -0.73 8.82 8.45
C ILE A 155 -1.19 9.07 7.02
N ARG A 156 -2.40 8.65 6.62
CA ARG A 156 -2.94 9.12 5.33
C ARG A 156 -3.00 10.64 5.31
N ARG A 157 -2.23 11.31 4.44
CA ARG A 157 -2.56 12.68 4.06
C ARG A 157 -3.81 12.60 3.20
N ASN A 158 -4.95 12.98 3.78
CA ASN A 158 -6.15 13.19 2.99
C ASN A 158 -5.83 14.25 1.92
N GLY A 159 -5.73 13.81 0.66
CA GLY A 159 -5.88 14.68 -0.48
C GLY A 159 -7.32 15.16 -0.52
N ILE A 160 -7.60 16.23 0.22
CA ILE A 160 -8.75 17.09 -0.06
C ILE A 160 -8.36 17.87 -1.31
N SER A 161 -9.07 17.64 -2.41
CA SER A 161 -9.26 18.67 -3.43
C SER A 161 -10.74 18.67 -3.79
N ALA A 162 -11.45 19.64 -3.21
CA ALA A 162 -12.46 20.39 -3.94
C ALA A 162 -11.75 21.49 -4.75
#